data_AF-A0A662Y2B7-F1
#
_entry.id   AF-A0A662Y2B7-F1
#
_cell.length_a   1.000
_cell.length_b   1.000
_cell.length_c   1.000
_cell.angle_alpha   90.00
_cell.angle_beta   90.00
_cell.angle_gamma   90.00
#
_symmetry.space_group_name_H-M   'P 1'
#
loop_
_entity.id
_entity.type
_entity.pdbx_description
1 polymer ?
#
loop_
_entity_poly.entity_id
_entity_poly.type
_entity_poly.pdbx_seq_one_letter_code
_entity_poly.pdbx_strand_id
1 'polypeptide(L)'
;ELQLIVERLNKEPFRLGLTLVAFDEKSSFELLQLLHEVFVEIDPSRHSGVDLRAEADEARAQRFLEFLQLLKFPLPRDLDSFRDALAHGERQTLYTLLHWALKSLPAHQKRAYLGRFLTPLNVPQEYFGDGCT
;
A
#
# COMPACT_ATOMS: atom_id res chain seq x y z
N GLU A 1 -16.90 -7.26 6.78
CA GLU A 1 -15.69 -6.69 6.13
C GLU A 1 -15.65 -6.95 4.63
N LEU A 2 -15.85 -8.20 4.18
CA LEU A 2 -15.88 -8.58 2.76
C LEU A 2 -16.82 -7.73 1.88
N GLN A 3 -18.04 -7.46 2.37
CA GLN A 3 -19.04 -6.65 1.66
C GLN A 3 -18.53 -5.24 1.34
N LEU A 4 -17.85 -4.59 2.29
CA LEU A 4 -17.30 -3.25 2.07
C LEU A 4 -16.17 -3.30 1.02
N ILE A 5 -15.32 -4.33 1.06
CA ILE A 5 -14.24 -4.50 0.08
C ILE A 5 -14.83 -4.59 -1.34
N VAL A 6 -15.76 -5.54 -1.56
CA VAL A 6 -16.38 -5.74 -2.87
C VAL A 6 -17.16 -4.52 -3.33
N GLU A 7 -17.94 -3.88 -2.45
CA GLU A 7 -18.66 -2.66 -2.78
C GLU A 7 -17.71 -1.55 -3.25
N ARG A 8 -16.58 -1.35 -2.58
CA ARG A 8 -15.60 -0.31 -2.92
C ARG A 8 -14.84 -0.63 -4.20
N LEU A 9 -14.46 -1.88 -4.41
CA LEU A 9 -13.78 -2.33 -5.63
C LEU A 9 -14.67 -2.28 -6.88
N ASN A 10 -15.99 -2.31 -6.71
CA ASN A 10 -16.92 -2.16 -7.82
C ASN A 10 -17.25 -0.70 -8.16
N LYS A 11 -16.93 0.23 -7.26
CA LYS A 11 -17.08 1.67 -7.47
C LYS A 11 -15.82 2.23 -8.15
N GLU A 12 -15.91 3.50 -8.55
CA GLU A 12 -14.71 4.26 -8.89
C GLU A 12 -13.72 4.26 -7.72
N PRO A 13 -12.42 4.13 -8.00
CA PRO A 13 -11.76 4.13 -9.32
C PRO A 13 -11.59 2.73 -9.97
N PHE A 14 -11.88 1.64 -9.25
CA PHE A 14 -11.50 0.27 -9.67
C PHE A 14 -12.48 -0.39 -10.64
N ARG A 15 -13.79 -0.19 -10.48
CA ARG A 15 -14.86 -0.67 -11.39
C ARG A 15 -14.76 -2.15 -11.79
N LEU A 16 -14.41 -3.05 -10.85
CA LEU A 16 -14.09 -4.45 -11.16
C LEU A 16 -15.31 -5.37 -11.39
N GLY A 17 -16.51 -4.97 -10.98
CA GLY A 17 -17.73 -5.77 -11.20
C GLY A 17 -17.75 -7.14 -10.49
N LEU A 18 -17.04 -7.28 -9.38
CA LEU A 18 -16.89 -8.51 -8.61
C LEU A 18 -18.16 -8.88 -7.83
N THR A 19 -18.46 -10.17 -7.75
CA THR A 19 -19.41 -10.71 -6.76
C THR A 19 -18.67 -11.08 -5.47
N LEU A 20 -19.40 -11.29 -4.36
CA LEU A 20 -18.81 -11.77 -3.12
C LEU A 20 -18.10 -13.12 -3.29
N VAL A 21 -18.71 -14.04 -4.04
CA VAL A 21 -18.16 -15.38 -4.32
C VAL A 21 -16.88 -15.26 -5.15
N ALA A 22 -16.92 -14.49 -6.25
CA ALA A 22 -15.76 -14.32 -7.12
C ALA A 22 -14.57 -13.63 -6.40
N PHE A 23 -14.85 -12.82 -5.38
CA PHE A 23 -13.81 -12.24 -4.54
C PHE A 23 -13.26 -13.26 -3.51
N ASP A 24 -14.12 -14.06 -2.89
CA ASP A 24 -13.75 -15.06 -1.89
C ASP A 24 -12.90 -16.20 -2.50
N GLU A 25 -13.18 -16.56 -3.75
CA GLU A 25 -12.44 -17.58 -4.51
C GLU A 25 -11.04 -17.13 -4.97
N LYS A 26 -10.66 -15.87 -4.76
CA LYS A 26 -9.33 -15.37 -5.16
C LYS A 26 -8.22 -16.10 -4.44
N SER A 27 -7.19 -16.43 -5.24
CA SER A 27 -5.92 -16.93 -4.73
C SER A 27 -5.16 -15.85 -3.93
N SER A 28 -4.21 -16.26 -3.09
CA SER A 28 -3.35 -15.33 -2.33
C SER A 28 -2.64 -14.34 -3.25
N PHE A 29 -2.17 -14.79 -4.41
CA PHE A 29 -1.51 -13.91 -5.38
C PHE A 29 -2.47 -12.90 -6.01
N GLU A 30 -3.69 -13.29 -6.39
CA GLU A 30 -4.69 -12.34 -6.89
C GLU A 30 -5.08 -11.30 -5.84
N LEU A 31 -5.12 -11.68 -4.55
CA LEU A 31 -5.36 -10.73 -3.45
C LEU A 31 -4.17 -9.78 -3.25
N LEU A 32 -2.94 -10.26 -3.40
CA LEU A 32 -1.74 -9.42 -3.39
C LEU A 32 -1.75 -8.41 -4.55
N GLN A 33 -2.10 -8.85 -5.75
CA GLN A 33 -2.28 -7.97 -6.91
C GLN A 33 -3.35 -6.92 -6.63
N LEU A 34 -4.50 -7.33 -6.11
CA LEU A 34 -5.58 -6.40 -5.79
C LEU A 34 -5.17 -5.37 -4.72
N LEU A 35 -4.45 -5.80 -3.68
CA LEU A 35 -3.91 -4.89 -2.68
C LEU A 35 -2.90 -3.92 -3.29
N HIS A 36 -2.06 -4.40 -4.21
CA HIS A 36 -1.12 -3.56 -4.93
C HIS A 36 -1.82 -2.51 -5.79
N GLU A 37 -2.85 -2.87 -6.54
CA GLU A 37 -3.65 -1.92 -7.33
C GLU A 37 -4.28 -0.84 -6.44
N VAL A 38 -4.76 -1.22 -5.24
CA VAL A 38 -5.24 -0.25 -4.25
C VAL A 38 -4.11 0.67 -3.78
N PHE A 39 -2.88 0.17 -3.61
CA PHE A 39 -1.73 1.00 -3.25
C PHE A 39 -1.28 1.92 -4.40
N VAL A 40 -1.35 1.46 -5.66
CA VAL A 40 -1.14 2.29 -6.85
C VAL A 40 -2.14 3.43 -6.88
N GLU A 41 -3.41 3.16 -6.60
CA GLU A 41 -4.44 4.20 -6.53
C GLU A 41 -4.19 5.21 -5.38
N ILE A 42 -3.59 4.76 -4.26
CA ILE A 42 -3.25 5.65 -3.14
C ILE A 42 -2.04 6.53 -3.45
N ASP A 43 -0.98 5.95 -4.01
CA ASP A 43 0.26 6.65 -4.36
C ASP A 43 0.87 6.13 -5.66
N PRO A 44 0.39 6.62 -6.83
CA PRO A 44 0.90 6.18 -8.12
C PRO A 44 2.40 6.43 -8.27
N SER A 45 2.93 7.48 -7.62
CA SER A 45 4.34 7.85 -7.76
C SER A 45 5.30 6.84 -7.12
N ARG A 46 4.82 6.05 -6.16
CA ARG A 46 5.61 5.04 -5.44
C ARG A 46 5.43 3.63 -5.98
N HIS A 47 4.26 3.34 -6.54
CA HIS A 47 3.86 1.95 -6.84
C HIS A 47 3.64 1.65 -8.31
N SER A 48 3.40 2.66 -9.17
CA SER A 48 3.20 2.41 -10.60
C SER A 48 4.44 1.80 -11.26
N GLY A 49 4.24 0.79 -12.10
CA GLY A 49 5.30 0.13 -12.86
C GLY A 49 6.05 -0.97 -12.09
N VAL A 50 5.65 -1.30 -10.87
CA VAL A 50 6.19 -2.45 -10.13
C VAL A 50 5.53 -3.74 -10.62
N ASP A 51 6.32 -4.68 -11.13
CA ASP A 51 5.85 -6.04 -11.43
C ASP A 51 6.00 -6.93 -10.19
N LEU A 52 4.88 -7.29 -9.57
CA LEU A 52 4.87 -8.15 -8.37
C LEU A 52 5.45 -9.54 -8.62
N ARG A 53 5.46 -10.04 -9.87
CA ARG A 53 6.03 -11.37 -10.19
C ARG A 53 7.55 -11.35 -10.27
N ALA A 54 8.13 -10.19 -10.54
CA ALA A 54 9.58 -9.99 -10.59
C ALA A 54 10.18 -9.64 -9.22
N GLU A 55 9.34 -9.37 -8.23
CA GLU A 55 9.75 -8.97 -6.88
C GLU A 55 9.79 -10.19 -5.94
N ALA A 56 10.88 -10.33 -5.18
CA ALA A 56 10.96 -11.35 -4.12
C ALA A 56 9.90 -11.07 -3.03
N ASP A 57 9.34 -12.13 -2.44
CA ASP A 57 8.22 -12.03 -1.51
C ASP A 57 8.55 -11.17 -0.28
N GLU A 58 9.77 -11.30 0.25
CA GLU A 58 10.25 -10.52 1.40
C GLU A 58 10.44 -9.04 1.04
N ALA A 59 10.94 -8.77 -0.17
CA ALA A 59 11.11 -7.41 -0.66
C ALA A 59 9.75 -6.72 -0.85
N ARG A 60 8.76 -7.44 -1.41
CA ARG A 60 7.37 -6.99 -1.50
C ARG A 60 6.77 -6.69 -0.14
N ALA A 61 6.92 -7.63 0.80
CA ALA A 61 6.40 -7.49 2.16
C ALA A 61 7.00 -6.27 2.88
N GLN A 62 8.32 -6.06 2.76
CA GLN A 62 9.01 -4.91 3.33
C GLN A 62 8.50 -3.59 2.73
N ARG A 63 8.39 -3.51 1.40
CA ARG A 63 7.88 -2.33 0.69
C ARG A 63 6.44 -2.00 1.10
N PHE A 64 5.58 -3.02 1.26
CA PHE A 64 4.22 -2.84 1.74
C PHE A 64 4.19 -2.37 3.20
N LEU A 65 5.02 -2.95 4.07
CA LEU A 65 5.12 -2.55 5.46
C LEU A 65 5.52 -1.08 5.62
N GLU A 66 6.53 -0.62 4.88
CA GLU A 66 6.97 0.78 4.88
C GLU A 66 5.87 1.74 4.42
N PHE A 67 5.11 1.35 3.39
CA PHE A 67 3.98 2.14 2.92
C PHE A 67 2.85 2.19 3.96
N LEU A 68 2.55 1.07 4.62
CA LEU A 68 1.58 1.02 5.71
C LEU A 68 1.99 1.93 6.89
N GLN A 69 3.28 1.98 7.22
CA GLN A 69 3.83 2.91 8.22
C GLN A 69 3.65 4.37 7.83
N LEU A 70 3.92 4.70 6.56
CA LEU A 70 3.69 6.05 6.02
C LEU A 70 2.21 6.43 6.15
N LEU A 71 1.31 5.50 5.80
CA LEU A 71 -0.13 5.70 5.89
C LEU A 71 -0.69 5.63 7.32
N LYS A 72 0.16 5.40 8.34
CA LYS A 72 -0.23 5.27 9.75
C LYS A 72 -1.22 4.13 9.99
N PHE A 73 -1.02 3.00 9.32
CA PHE A 73 -1.72 1.76 9.64
C PHE A 73 -1.38 1.33 11.08
N PRO A 74 -2.37 0.90 11.89
CA PRO A 74 -2.12 0.39 13.24
C PRO A 74 -1.47 -1.00 13.17
N LEU A 75 -0.14 -1.02 13.09
CA LEU A 75 0.64 -2.25 13.01
C LEU A 75 0.47 -3.13 14.26
N PRO A 76 0.49 -4.46 14.10
CA PRO A 76 0.51 -5.38 15.23
C PRO A 76 1.82 -5.25 16.02
N ARG A 77 1.83 -5.78 17.26
CA ARG A 77 3.03 -5.78 18.11
C ARG A 77 4.15 -6.64 17.54
N ASP A 78 3.79 -7.77 16.94
CA ASP A 78 4.73 -8.70 16.32
C ASP A 78 4.88 -8.36 14.82
N LEU A 79 5.90 -7.56 14.52
CA LEU A 79 6.16 -7.09 13.16
C LEU A 79 6.77 -8.19 12.27
N ASP A 80 7.55 -9.11 12.85
CA ASP A 80 8.19 -10.19 12.09
C ASP A 80 7.14 -11.18 11.60
N SER A 81 6.20 -11.58 12.47
CA SER A 81 5.07 -12.43 12.06
C SER A 81 4.18 -11.73 11.03
N PHE A 82 3.95 -10.43 11.17
CA PHE A 82 3.15 -9.68 10.20
C PHE A 82 3.84 -9.55 8.83
N ARG A 83 5.16 -9.32 8.81
CA ARG A 83 5.95 -9.30 7.58
C ARG A 83 5.93 -10.66 6.89
N ASP A 84 6.07 -11.74 7.65
CA ASP A 84 6.00 -13.11 7.13
C ASP A 84 4.62 -13.41 6.52
N ALA A 85 3.54 -13.03 7.22
CA ALA A 85 2.18 -13.17 6.71
C ALA A 85 1.94 -12.36 5.42
N LEU A 86 2.56 -11.19 5.29
CA LEU A 86 2.52 -10.40 4.05
C LEU A 86 3.32 -11.03 2.91
N ALA A 87 4.49 -11.60 3.21
CA ALA A 87 5.33 -12.28 2.23
C ALA A 87 4.58 -13.46 1.60
N HIS A 88 3.96 -14.30 2.44
CA HIS A 88 3.19 -15.47 2.02
C HIS A 88 1.79 -15.14 1.48
N GLY A 89 1.34 -13.88 1.56
CA GLY A 89 0.02 -13.47 1.09
C GLY A 89 -1.13 -14.10 1.89
N GLU A 90 -0.99 -14.14 3.22
CA GLU A 90 -2.01 -14.69 4.12
C GLU A 90 -3.36 -13.99 3.95
N ARG A 91 -4.41 -14.78 3.66
CA ARG A 91 -5.72 -14.25 3.24
C ARG A 91 -6.31 -13.29 4.26
N GLN A 92 -6.24 -13.64 5.56
CA GLN A 92 -6.79 -12.78 6.62
C GLN A 92 -6.07 -11.43 6.67
N THR A 93 -4.74 -11.44 6.59
CA THR A 93 -3.91 -10.23 6.55
C THR A 93 -4.28 -9.35 5.37
N LEU A 94 -4.41 -9.93 4.17
CA LEU A 94 -4.78 -9.18 2.96
C LEU A 94 -6.20 -8.61 3.04
N TYR A 95 -7.16 -9.35 3.61
CA TYR A 95 -8.52 -8.86 3.81
C TYR A 95 -8.58 -7.67 4.77
N THR A 96 -7.85 -7.75 5.89
CA THR A 96 -7.75 -6.63 6.84
C THR A 96 -7.15 -5.39 6.18
N LEU A 97 -6.10 -5.55 5.37
CA LEU A 97 -5.47 -4.44 4.66
C LEU A 97 -6.36 -3.83 3.58
N LEU A 98 -6.97 -4.66 2.73
CA LEU A 98 -7.92 -4.21 1.72
C LEU A 98 -9.08 -3.45 2.36
N HIS A 99 -9.68 -4.00 3.41
CA HIS A 99 -10.77 -3.35 4.12
C HIS A 99 -10.34 -1.99 4.70
N TRP A 100 -9.19 -1.93 5.36
CA TRP A 100 -8.66 -0.69 5.95
C TRP A 100 -8.33 0.37 4.90
N ALA A 101 -7.69 -0.02 3.80
CA ALA A 101 -7.31 0.88 2.72
C ALA A 101 -8.56 1.44 2.02
N LEU A 102 -9.53 0.58 1.68
CA LEU A 102 -10.72 0.97 0.94
C LEU A 102 -11.73 1.75 1.79
N LYS A 103 -11.82 1.50 3.11
CA LYS A 103 -12.71 2.22 4.02
C LYS A 103 -12.40 3.73 4.08
N SER A 104 -11.16 4.14 3.83
CA SER A 104 -10.74 5.54 3.94
C SER A 104 -9.78 5.96 2.81
N LEU A 105 -10.04 5.46 1.59
CA LEU A 105 -9.19 5.69 0.42
C LEU A 105 -8.78 7.17 0.21
N PRO A 106 -9.68 8.17 0.26
CA PRO A 106 -9.30 9.57 0.04
C PRO A 106 -8.39 10.13 1.14
N ALA A 107 -8.57 9.67 2.38
CA ALA A 107 -7.72 10.08 3.50
C ALA A 107 -6.30 9.53 3.36
N HIS A 108 -6.18 8.29 2.86
CA HIS A 108 -4.89 7.66 2.57
C HIS A 108 -4.18 8.35 1.40
N GLN A 109 -4.89 8.67 0.32
CA GLN A 109 -4.37 9.46 -0.81
C GLN A 109 -3.81 10.80 -0.34
N LYS A 110 -4.58 11.54 0.47
CA LYS A 110 -4.12 12.82 1.04
C LYS A 110 -2.87 12.63 1.90
N ARG A 111 -2.80 11.58 2.72
CA ARG A 111 -1.65 11.30 3.59
C ARG A 111 -0.41 10.93 2.77
N ALA A 112 -0.54 10.06 1.76
CA ALA A 112 0.55 9.72 0.86
C ALA A 112 1.08 10.95 0.14
N TYR A 113 0.18 11.77 -0.42
CA TYR A 113 0.53 13.03 -1.07
C TYR A 113 1.32 13.95 -0.14
N LEU A 114 0.83 14.20 1.07
CA LEU A 114 1.53 15.05 2.05
C LEU A 114 2.86 14.45 2.51
N GLY A 115 2.94 13.12 2.69
CA GLY A 115 4.16 12.43 3.09
C GLY A 115 5.36 12.69 2.17
N ARG A 116 5.10 12.92 0.88
CA ARG A 116 6.12 13.30 -0.12
C ARG A 116 6.75 14.68 0.15
N PHE A 117 5.99 15.61 0.72
CA PHE A 117 6.45 16.99 0.98
C PHE A 117 6.91 17.23 2.43
N LEU A 118 6.53 16.33 3.35
CA LEU A 118 6.91 16.40 4.75
C LEU A 118 8.20 15.63 5.08
N THR A 119 8.72 14.86 4.12
CA THR A 119 10.06 14.27 4.25
C THR A 119 11.07 15.41 4.05
N PRO A 120 11.97 15.69 5.00
CA PRO A 120 12.89 16.81 4.88
C PRO A 120 13.71 16.64 3.60
N LEU A 121 13.64 17.63 2.71
CA LEU A 121 14.60 17.76 1.63
C LEU A 121 15.97 17.90 2.31
N ASN A 122 16.77 16.85 2.26
CA ASN A 122 18.16 16.91 2.68
C ASN A 122 18.88 17.76 1.63
N VAL A 123 18.81 19.09 1.77
CA VAL A 123 19.54 20.02 0.92
C VAL A 123 21.02 19.80 1.21
N PRO A 124 21.83 19.28 0.25
CA PRO A 124 23.27 19.20 0.45
C PRO A 124 23.81 20.62 0.68
N GLN A 125 24.62 20.79 1.72
CA GLN A 125 25.15 22.08 2.20
C GLN A 125 26.15 22.77 1.23
N GLU A 126 26.12 22.46 -0.06
CA GLU A 126 27.14 22.87 -1.03
C GLU A 126 26.92 24.27 -1.65
N TYR A 127 25.98 25.07 -1.13
CA TYR A 127 25.69 26.42 -1.65
C TYR A 127 25.97 27.59 -0.69
N PHE A 128 26.63 27.36 0.46
CA PHE A 128 27.23 28.47 1.22
C PHE A 128 28.63 28.74 0.67
N GLY A 129 28.68 29.21 -0.58
CA GLY A 129 29.87 29.74 -1.21
C GLY A 129 30.29 31.04 -0.54
N ASP A 130 31.46 30.98 0.06
CA ASP A 130 32.19 32.01 0.78
C ASP A 130 32.19 33.36 0.03
N GLY A 131 31.57 34.36 0.64
CA GLY A 131 31.46 35.71 0.11
C GLY A 131 31.97 36.73 1.12
N CYS A 132 33.23 36.61 1.56
CA CYS A 132 33.95 37.68 2.27
C CYS A 132 35.46 37.58 2.07
N THR A 133 35.97 38.19 0.99
CA THR A 133 37.24 38.96 0.99
C THR A 133 37.15 40.05 -0.06
#